data_AF-A0A847FYW4-F1
#
_entry.id   AF-A0A847FYW4-F1
#
_cell.length_a   1.000
_cell.length_b   1.000
_cell.length_c   1.000
_cell.angle_alpha   90.00
_cell.angle_beta   90.00
_cell.angle_gamma   90.00
#
_symmetry.space_group_name_H-M   'P 1'
#
loop_
_entity.id
_entity.type
_entity.pdbx_description
1 polymer ?
#
loop_
_entity_poly.entity_id
_entity_poly.type
_entity_poly.pdbx_seq_one_letter_code
_entity_poly.pdbx_strand_id
1 'polypeptide(L)'
;MRNRFILLTSLVIIASMLLGACQPAPAAGTTPEAPAPAAAKGPEFKNPDTITFVTGAGEPETLDPAWTYETAGSTVELNLYEGLTFFKREKTDEFIPALATEWKTSDDGKEWTFNIREGVKFHEGGTLEAHDVAYTAQRAFLQGRIDGWQWIVYEAFYGPDMAMASIKDFAAAYLAPEDAEEPPAFEDIAEEDLVKVCEDIQSKIVADDAAGTVTYKFMQPVPWMLALTSQQFLGGILDKEWMAENGDWDGDCATWTKYADPSAENTILFNKANGTGPYKLDHWTPGEEIVLAANEDYWRTEPMWDGGPSGVASIKRVVIKNVDEWGTRLSMLQAGDADEIYTPPQYRGEVEPFAKVTCGIDESSCAEDKADGYLQFFRKLPMPAITPAQLNWQINVEGGNPYVGSGEMDGNGLPANFFSDLHIRKAFSTCFDYDAMVKD
;
A
#
# COMPACT_ATOMS: atom_id res chain seq x y z
N MET A 1 5.86 -28.18 18.69
CA MET A 1 4.47 -28.38 19.19
C MET A 1 3.70 -27.08 18.98
N ARG A 2 3.23 -26.86 17.76
CA ARG A 2 2.44 -25.70 17.28
C ARG A 2 1.91 -26.14 15.90
N ASN A 3 0.73 -25.68 15.49
CA ASN A 3 0.00 -26.00 14.23
C ASN A 3 -1.01 -27.16 14.26
N ARG A 4 -2.13 -27.03 14.97
CA ARG A 4 -3.28 -27.94 14.79
C ARG A 4 -4.70 -27.35 14.87
N PHE A 5 -4.92 -26.04 14.79
CA PHE A 5 -6.27 -25.49 15.05
C PHE A 5 -6.93 -24.59 13.98
N ILE A 6 -6.41 -24.48 12.75
CA ILE A 6 -7.02 -23.62 11.70
C ILE A 6 -7.33 -24.42 10.42
N LEU A 7 -7.98 -25.58 10.52
CA LEU A 7 -8.17 -26.46 9.35
C LEU A 7 -9.57 -27.07 9.20
N LEU A 8 -10.61 -26.49 9.81
CA LEU A 8 -11.93 -27.15 9.86
C LEU A 8 -13.15 -26.32 9.42
N THR A 9 -12.98 -25.11 8.88
CA THR A 9 -14.13 -24.28 8.45
C THR A 9 -14.29 -24.08 6.94
N SER A 10 -13.35 -24.52 6.10
CA SER A 10 -13.40 -24.28 4.65
C SER A 10 -13.94 -25.44 3.80
N LEU A 11 -14.42 -26.53 4.41
CA LEU A 11 -14.75 -27.79 3.70
C LEU A 11 -16.23 -27.97 3.31
N VAL A 12 -17.12 -27.01 3.53
CA VAL A 12 -18.58 -27.19 3.31
C VAL A 12 -19.11 -26.47 2.06
N ILE A 13 -18.34 -25.60 1.41
CA ILE A 13 -18.87 -24.73 0.33
C ILE A 13 -18.76 -25.34 -1.09
N ILE A 14 -17.91 -26.35 -1.32
CA ILE A 14 -17.63 -26.84 -2.69
C ILE A 14 -18.50 -28.04 -3.11
N ALA A 15 -19.16 -28.74 -2.18
CA ALA A 15 -19.99 -29.92 -2.51
C ALA A 15 -21.42 -29.58 -3.00
N SER A 16 -21.84 -28.32 -2.99
CA SER A 16 -23.21 -27.90 -3.35
C SER A 16 -23.37 -27.40 -4.79
N MET A 17 -22.28 -27.24 -5.58
CA MET A 17 -22.35 -26.67 -6.94
C MET A 17 -22.50 -27.68 -8.09
N LEU A 18 -22.56 -29.00 -7.83
CA LEU A 18 -22.55 -30.01 -8.91
C LEU A 18 -23.77 -30.97 -8.95
N LEU A 19 -24.86 -30.69 -8.22
CA LEU A 19 -26.08 -31.54 -8.23
C LEU A 19 -27.37 -30.83 -8.70
N GLY A 20 -27.29 -29.60 -9.22
CA GLY A 20 -28.47 -28.83 -9.65
C GLY A 20 -28.98 -29.08 -11.07
N ALA A 21 -28.25 -29.78 -11.93
CA ALA A 21 -28.54 -29.85 -13.36
C ALA A 21 -29.37 -31.08 -13.77
N CYS A 22 -30.51 -31.34 -13.11
CA CYS A 22 -31.59 -32.19 -13.65
C CYS A 22 -32.82 -32.20 -12.73
N GLN A 23 -33.63 -31.13 -12.72
CA GLN A 23 -35.02 -31.21 -12.29
C GLN A 23 -35.93 -30.41 -13.25
N PRO A 24 -37.12 -30.93 -13.60
CA PRO A 24 -38.08 -30.21 -14.43
C PRO A 24 -38.65 -29.01 -13.66
N ALA A 25 -38.79 -27.89 -14.36
CA ALA A 25 -39.27 -26.62 -13.81
C ALA A 25 -40.65 -26.79 -13.11
N PRO A 26 -40.82 -26.28 -11.87
CA PRO A 26 -42.12 -26.24 -11.22
C PRO A 26 -43.05 -25.22 -11.91
N ALA A 27 -44.33 -25.56 -12.00
CA ALA A 27 -45.36 -24.73 -12.59
C ALA A 27 -45.47 -23.37 -11.88
N ALA A 28 -45.71 -22.31 -12.67
CA ALA A 28 -45.87 -20.94 -12.21
C ALA A 28 -47.02 -20.80 -11.20
N GLY A 29 -46.67 -20.84 -9.92
CA GLY A 29 -47.50 -20.37 -8.81
C GLY A 29 -47.21 -18.89 -8.56
N THR A 30 -48.24 -18.11 -8.30
CA THR A 30 -48.15 -16.68 -7.94
C THR A 30 -47.24 -16.49 -6.73
N THR A 31 -46.08 -15.88 -6.95
CA THR A 31 -45.15 -15.46 -5.89
C THR A 31 -45.88 -14.48 -4.96
N PRO A 32 -45.87 -14.67 -3.63
CA PRO A 32 -46.33 -13.64 -2.71
C PRO A 32 -45.45 -12.41 -2.89
N GLU A 33 -46.08 -11.25 -3.10
CA GLU A 33 -45.40 -9.96 -3.13
C GLU A 33 -44.64 -9.77 -1.81
N ALA A 34 -43.30 -9.66 -1.90
CA ALA A 34 -42.47 -9.36 -0.75
C ALA A 34 -42.94 -8.03 -0.16
N PRO A 35 -43.10 -7.91 1.18
CA PRO A 35 -43.47 -6.64 1.78
C PRO A 35 -42.46 -5.58 1.36
N ALA A 36 -42.95 -4.42 0.92
CA ALA A 36 -42.09 -3.29 0.59
C ALA A 36 -41.12 -3.05 1.77
N PRO A 37 -39.80 -2.91 1.51
CA PRO A 37 -38.86 -2.62 2.58
C PRO A 37 -39.33 -1.36 3.32
N ALA A 38 -39.41 -1.45 4.65
CA ALA A 38 -39.69 -0.29 5.47
C ALA A 38 -38.61 0.77 5.16
N ALA A 39 -39.04 2.01 4.89
CA ALA A 39 -38.14 3.13 4.60
C ALA A 39 -37.00 3.14 5.61
N ALA A 40 -35.76 3.04 5.14
CA ALA A 40 -34.60 2.93 5.98
C ALA A 40 -34.41 4.26 6.73
N LYS A 41 -34.80 4.32 8.00
CA LYS A 41 -34.47 5.48 8.84
C LYS A 41 -32.94 5.52 8.96
N GLY A 42 -32.33 6.61 8.49
CA GLY A 42 -30.88 6.80 8.59
C GLY A 42 -30.39 6.66 10.04
N PRO A 43 -29.14 6.17 10.24
CA PRO A 43 -28.58 5.97 11.57
C PRO A 43 -28.47 7.29 12.35
N GLU A 44 -28.52 7.19 13.67
CA GLU A 44 -28.15 8.31 14.54
C GLU A 44 -26.62 8.31 14.68
N PHE A 45 -25.96 9.34 14.14
CA PHE A 45 -24.51 9.49 14.24
C PHE A 45 -24.10 9.79 15.69
N LYS A 46 -23.26 8.93 16.27
CA LYS A 46 -22.91 8.99 17.70
C LYS A 46 -21.62 9.77 17.99
N ASN A 47 -20.78 10.00 16.98
CA ASN A 47 -19.42 10.53 17.18
C ASN A 47 -19.15 11.72 16.23
N PRO A 48 -19.59 12.95 16.56
CA PRO A 48 -19.50 14.09 15.64
C PRO A 48 -18.06 14.49 15.28
N ASP A 49 -17.07 14.14 16.10
CA ASP A 49 -15.65 14.46 15.91
C ASP A 49 -14.80 13.25 15.48
N THR A 50 -15.44 12.10 15.21
CA THR A 50 -14.75 10.86 14.82
C THR A 50 -15.30 10.33 13.52
N ILE A 51 -14.41 9.84 12.67
CA ILE A 51 -14.78 8.98 11.53
C ILE A 51 -14.32 7.55 11.79
N THR A 52 -15.18 6.58 11.54
CA THR A 52 -14.92 5.15 11.73
C THR A 52 -15.01 4.41 10.40
N PHE A 53 -13.87 3.90 9.94
CA PHE A 53 -13.74 3.04 8.78
C PHE A 53 -13.70 1.58 9.23
N VAL A 54 -14.56 0.74 8.67
CA VAL A 54 -14.52 -0.71 8.91
C VAL A 54 -14.18 -1.43 7.62
N THR A 55 -12.93 -1.85 7.50
CA THR A 55 -12.45 -2.68 6.40
C THR A 55 -12.75 -4.16 6.66
N GLY A 56 -12.63 -4.98 5.62
CA GLY A 56 -12.64 -6.44 5.68
C GLY A 56 -11.63 -7.05 4.71
N ALA A 57 -10.60 -6.26 4.37
CA ALA A 57 -9.58 -6.59 3.37
C ALA A 57 -8.19 -6.80 4.02
N GLY A 58 -8.14 -6.94 5.34
CA GLY A 58 -6.90 -7.07 6.11
C GLY A 58 -6.57 -5.81 6.91
N GLU A 59 -5.47 -5.89 7.64
CA GLU A 59 -4.85 -4.79 8.37
C GLU A 59 -3.43 -4.55 7.83
N PRO A 60 -2.80 -3.39 8.11
CA PRO A 60 -1.42 -3.15 7.73
C PRO A 60 -0.48 -4.24 8.22
N GLU A 61 0.56 -4.54 7.45
CA GLU A 61 1.65 -5.42 7.92
C GLU A 61 2.63 -4.69 8.84
N THR A 62 2.75 -3.36 8.67
CA THR A 62 3.60 -2.44 9.43
C THR A 62 3.17 -1.00 9.15
N LEU A 63 3.72 -0.04 9.89
CA LEU A 63 3.63 1.41 9.59
C LEU A 63 4.99 2.01 9.20
N ASP A 64 5.92 1.17 8.75
CA ASP A 64 7.23 1.56 8.23
C ASP A 64 7.18 1.82 6.72
N PRO A 65 7.36 3.07 6.25
CA PRO A 65 7.32 3.39 4.83
C PRO A 65 8.39 2.69 3.97
N ALA A 66 9.50 2.26 4.57
CA ALA A 66 10.52 1.49 3.87
C ALA A 66 10.11 0.02 3.63
N TRP A 67 9.13 -0.48 4.39
CA TRP A 67 8.70 -1.88 4.33
C TRP A 67 7.35 -2.03 3.63
N THR A 68 6.44 -1.08 3.85
CA THR A 68 5.07 -1.09 3.32
C THR A 68 5.06 -1.12 1.80
N TYR A 69 4.31 -2.08 1.26
CA TYR A 69 4.07 -2.21 -0.18
C TYR A 69 2.62 -2.59 -0.51
N GLU A 70 1.80 -2.76 0.53
CA GLU A 70 0.39 -3.12 0.42
C GLU A 70 -0.52 -1.92 0.75
N THR A 71 -1.78 -2.00 0.33
CA THR A 71 -2.70 -0.86 0.31
C THR A 71 -3.25 -0.45 1.67
N ALA A 72 -3.43 -1.37 2.61
CA ALA A 72 -3.95 -1.10 3.95
C ALA A 72 -3.00 -0.19 4.73
N GLY A 73 -1.71 -0.54 4.80
CA GLY A 73 -0.64 0.25 5.39
C GLY A 73 -0.46 1.57 4.66
N SER A 74 -0.39 1.54 3.33
CA SER A 74 -0.29 2.76 2.52
C SER A 74 -1.40 3.77 2.85
N THR A 75 -2.63 3.31 3.04
CA THR A 75 -3.78 4.19 3.37
C THR A 75 -3.61 4.88 4.72
N VAL A 76 -3.08 4.18 5.73
CA VAL A 76 -2.81 4.76 7.05
C VAL A 76 -1.63 5.72 6.97
N GLU A 77 -0.55 5.31 6.31
CA GLU A 77 0.68 6.08 6.18
C GLU A 77 0.49 7.40 5.44
N LEU A 78 -0.43 7.48 4.46
CA LEU A 78 -0.82 8.72 3.78
C LEU A 78 -1.34 9.82 4.72
N ASN A 79 -1.76 9.46 5.94
CA ASN A 79 -2.23 10.40 6.96
C ASN A 79 -1.17 10.70 8.02
N LEU A 80 -0.16 9.82 8.15
CA LEU A 80 0.92 9.91 9.13
C LEU A 80 2.14 10.63 8.58
N TYR A 81 2.53 10.33 7.34
CA TYR A 81 3.72 10.85 6.68
C TYR A 81 3.34 11.76 5.50
N GLU A 82 4.28 12.58 5.04
CA GLU A 82 4.13 13.41 3.85
C GLU A 82 5.38 13.36 2.98
N GLY A 83 5.18 13.34 1.66
CA GLY A 83 6.26 13.38 0.68
C GLY A 83 6.78 14.78 0.38
N LEU A 84 7.82 14.85 -0.46
CA LEU A 84 8.37 16.09 -0.98
C LEU A 84 7.37 16.80 -1.92
N THR A 85 6.62 16.00 -2.67
CA THR A 85 5.57 16.49 -3.58
C THR A 85 4.25 15.81 -3.29
N PHE A 86 3.22 16.09 -4.07
CA PHE A 86 1.95 15.38 -3.99
C PHE A 86 1.25 15.43 -5.35
N PHE A 87 0.37 14.46 -5.62
CA PHE A 87 -0.46 14.51 -6.82
C PHE A 87 -1.46 15.66 -6.74
N LYS A 88 -1.65 16.36 -7.87
CA LYS A 88 -2.66 17.41 -7.95
C LYS A 88 -4.04 16.79 -8.15
N ARG A 89 -4.69 16.44 -7.03
CA ARG A 89 -5.99 15.75 -7.00
C ARG A 89 -5.93 14.45 -7.82
N GLU A 90 -6.88 14.23 -8.72
CA GLU A 90 -6.99 13.03 -9.56
C GLU A 90 -5.99 12.99 -10.73
N LYS A 91 -5.14 14.02 -10.89
CA LYS A 91 -4.15 14.08 -11.97
C LYS A 91 -2.94 13.21 -11.65
N THR A 92 -2.68 12.25 -12.51
CA THR A 92 -1.54 11.31 -12.38
C THR A 92 -0.24 11.87 -12.96
N ASP A 93 -0.29 13.02 -13.62
CA ASP A 93 0.82 13.66 -14.34
C ASP A 93 1.09 15.11 -13.89
N GLU A 94 0.29 15.63 -12.96
CA GLU A 94 0.51 16.95 -12.36
C GLU A 94 0.85 16.80 -10.87
N PHE A 95 1.95 17.44 -10.45
CA PHE A 95 2.45 17.38 -9.08
C PHE A 95 2.49 18.79 -8.48
N ILE A 96 2.31 18.86 -7.16
CA ILE A 96 2.36 20.10 -6.38
C ILE A 96 3.35 19.98 -5.21
N PRO A 97 3.92 21.11 -4.74
CA PRO A 97 4.80 21.13 -3.58
C PRO A 97 4.15 20.60 -2.29
N ALA A 98 4.87 19.76 -1.55
CA ALA A 98 4.52 19.33 -0.19
C ALA A 98 5.64 19.68 0.79
N LEU A 99 6.45 18.73 1.26
CA LEU A 99 7.62 19.03 2.10
C LEU A 99 8.76 19.72 1.34
N ALA A 100 8.81 19.59 0.01
CA ALA A 100 9.62 20.48 -0.81
C ALA A 100 8.83 21.73 -1.21
N THR A 101 9.50 22.87 -1.29
CA THR A 101 8.93 24.15 -1.76
C THR A 101 9.10 24.33 -3.26
N GLU A 102 10.22 23.85 -3.80
CA GLU A 102 10.56 23.84 -5.22
C GLU A 102 11.56 22.71 -5.52
N TRP A 103 11.77 22.43 -6.81
CA TRP A 103 12.79 21.51 -7.28
C TRP A 103 13.36 21.94 -8.62
N LYS A 104 14.58 21.47 -8.92
CA LYS A 104 15.26 21.64 -10.20
C LYS A 104 15.80 20.30 -10.68
N THR A 105 15.92 20.15 -11.99
CA THR A 105 16.52 18.98 -12.64
C THR A 105 17.71 19.43 -13.47
N SER A 106 18.77 18.63 -13.52
CA SER A 106 19.90 18.85 -14.45
C SER A 106 19.47 18.73 -15.91
N ASP A 107 20.25 19.30 -16.82
CA ASP A 107 19.98 19.26 -18.27
C ASP A 107 19.88 17.83 -18.83
N ASP A 108 20.58 16.88 -18.23
CA ASP A 108 20.56 15.47 -18.62
C ASP A 108 19.51 14.63 -17.88
N GLY A 109 18.74 15.24 -16.96
CA GLY A 109 17.67 14.57 -16.22
C GLY A 109 18.13 13.64 -15.09
N LYS A 110 19.44 13.59 -14.81
CA LYS A 110 20.06 12.64 -13.87
C LYS A 110 20.25 13.18 -12.46
N GLU A 111 20.07 14.48 -12.24
CA GLU A 111 20.12 15.06 -10.90
C GLU A 111 18.82 15.81 -10.62
N TRP A 112 18.25 15.57 -9.44
CA TRP A 112 17.10 16.29 -8.93
C TRP A 112 17.46 16.93 -7.59
N THR A 113 17.36 18.25 -7.48
CA THR A 113 17.56 18.96 -6.21
C THR A 113 16.23 19.53 -5.74
N PHE A 114 15.86 19.25 -4.49
CA PHE A 114 14.66 19.75 -3.82
C PHE A 114 15.05 20.74 -2.72
N ASN A 115 14.30 21.84 -2.61
CA ASN A 115 14.43 22.78 -1.50
C ASN A 115 13.42 22.37 -0.41
N ILE A 116 13.90 22.07 0.79
CA ILE A 116 13.10 21.54 1.88
C ILE A 116 12.44 22.68 2.65
N ARG A 117 11.19 22.45 3.06
CA ARG A 117 10.38 23.41 3.80
C ARG A 117 10.88 23.57 5.23
N GLU A 118 11.10 24.81 5.64
CA GLU A 118 11.47 25.14 7.00
C GLU A 118 10.27 25.09 7.96
N GLY A 119 10.56 24.80 9.24
CA GLY A 119 9.59 24.93 10.34
C GLY A 119 8.58 23.79 10.46
N VAL A 120 8.69 22.74 9.65
CA VAL A 120 7.88 21.52 9.79
C VAL A 120 8.34 20.72 11.01
N LYS A 121 7.39 20.25 11.82
CA LYS A 121 7.64 19.45 13.02
C LYS A 121 7.22 18.00 12.80
N PHE A 122 8.03 17.05 13.27
CA PHE A 122 7.60 15.67 13.34
C PHE A 122 6.66 15.46 14.53
N HIS A 123 5.95 14.34 14.52
CA HIS A 123 4.91 14.04 15.50
C HIS A 123 5.43 13.94 16.94
N GLU A 124 6.63 13.37 17.11
CA GLU A 124 7.31 13.13 18.39
C GLU A 124 8.31 14.24 18.76
N GLY A 125 8.39 15.31 17.96
CA GLY A 125 9.36 16.38 18.16
C GLY A 125 10.18 16.63 16.91
N GLY A 126 11.44 17.04 17.07
CA GLY A 126 12.31 17.32 15.93
C GLY A 126 11.87 18.51 15.07
N THR A 127 12.69 18.88 14.11
CA THR A 127 12.31 19.79 13.03
C THR A 127 12.83 19.15 11.76
N LEU A 128 12.00 19.13 10.71
CA LEU A 128 12.44 18.62 9.42
C LEU A 128 13.64 19.41 8.91
N GLU A 129 14.73 18.69 8.64
CA GLU A 129 15.94 19.18 8.01
C GLU A 129 16.23 18.40 6.71
N ALA A 130 17.23 18.83 5.93
CA ALA A 130 17.50 18.18 4.65
C ALA A 130 18.09 16.78 4.83
N HIS A 131 18.88 16.56 5.89
CA HIS A 131 19.43 15.24 6.19
C HIS A 131 18.36 14.19 6.54
N ASP A 132 17.19 14.57 7.07
CA ASP A 132 16.08 13.64 7.32
C ASP A 132 15.57 13.01 6.03
N VAL A 133 15.42 13.84 5.00
CA VAL A 133 14.98 13.43 3.67
C VAL A 133 16.02 12.51 3.01
N ALA A 134 17.31 12.86 3.14
CA ALA A 134 18.38 12.00 2.64
C ALA A 134 18.45 10.68 3.40
N TYR A 135 18.39 10.72 4.73
CA TYR A 135 18.38 9.56 5.61
C TYR A 135 17.23 8.61 5.28
N THR A 136 16.00 9.13 5.11
CA THR A 136 14.82 8.35 4.76
C THR A 136 15.07 7.50 3.51
N ALA A 137 15.55 8.12 2.44
CA ALA A 137 15.81 7.42 1.19
C ALA A 137 16.98 6.43 1.31
N GLN A 138 18.08 6.82 1.97
CA GLN A 138 19.23 5.94 2.20
C GLN A 138 18.84 4.71 3.04
N ARG A 139 18.06 4.91 4.11
CA ARG A 139 17.52 3.85 4.96
C ARG A 139 16.63 2.91 4.15
N ALA A 140 15.73 3.46 3.33
CA ALA A 140 14.84 2.65 2.51
C ALA A 140 15.61 1.72 1.54
N PHE A 141 16.72 2.19 0.97
CA PHE A 141 17.65 1.35 0.21
C PHE A 141 18.30 0.27 1.09
N LEU A 142 18.94 0.67 2.18
CA LEU A 142 19.76 -0.23 3.01
C LEU A 142 18.95 -1.27 3.77
N GLN A 143 17.64 -1.07 3.90
CA GLN A 143 16.70 -2.02 4.50
C GLN A 143 15.86 -2.76 3.45
N GLY A 144 16.22 -2.68 2.16
CA GLY A 144 15.47 -3.31 1.09
C GLY A 144 15.32 -4.81 1.27
N ARG A 145 14.08 -5.26 1.47
CA ARG A 145 13.77 -6.67 1.70
C ARG A 145 13.40 -7.40 0.43
N ILE A 146 13.47 -8.74 0.49
CA ILE A 146 12.84 -9.57 -0.54
C ILE A 146 11.35 -9.22 -0.68
N ASP A 147 10.87 -9.18 -1.92
CA ASP A 147 9.52 -8.75 -2.30
C ASP A 147 9.16 -7.31 -1.89
N GLY A 148 10.16 -6.49 -1.57
CA GLY A 148 10.01 -5.06 -1.31
C GLY A 148 9.95 -4.24 -2.61
N TRP A 149 9.61 -2.96 -2.51
CA TRP A 149 9.55 -2.07 -3.67
C TRP A 149 10.92 -1.55 -4.12
N GLN A 150 11.97 -1.82 -3.33
CA GLN A 150 13.31 -1.23 -3.50
C GLN A 150 13.96 -1.54 -4.85
N TRP A 151 13.58 -2.63 -5.52
CA TRP A 151 14.04 -2.93 -6.88
C TRP A 151 13.81 -1.74 -7.84
N ILE A 152 12.72 -0.97 -7.67
CA ILE A 152 12.40 0.22 -8.48
C ILE A 152 13.49 1.27 -8.32
N VAL A 153 13.96 1.48 -7.10
CA VAL A 153 14.96 2.51 -6.81
C VAL A 153 16.38 2.00 -7.06
N TYR A 154 16.67 0.71 -6.87
CA TYR A 154 17.96 0.17 -7.34
C TYR A 154 18.09 0.36 -8.86
N GLU A 155 17.04 0.06 -9.64
CA GLU A 155 17.02 0.29 -11.08
C GLU A 155 17.22 1.77 -11.44
N ALA A 156 16.55 2.68 -10.75
CA ALA A 156 16.64 4.11 -11.03
C ALA A 156 18.06 4.67 -10.78
N PHE A 157 18.71 4.24 -9.70
CA PHE A 157 20.00 4.79 -9.27
C PHE A 157 21.21 4.07 -9.89
N TYR A 158 21.07 2.79 -10.23
CA TYR A 158 22.18 1.93 -10.66
C TYR A 158 21.97 1.29 -12.04
N GLY A 159 20.75 1.34 -12.59
CA GLY A 159 20.40 0.76 -13.89
C GLY A 159 19.69 -0.60 -13.78
N PRO A 160 19.10 -1.08 -14.89
CA PRO A 160 18.22 -2.26 -14.90
C PRO A 160 18.91 -3.55 -14.47
N ASP A 161 20.22 -3.69 -14.70
CA ASP A 161 20.99 -4.86 -14.29
C ASP A 161 21.15 -4.94 -12.76
N MET A 162 20.84 -3.87 -12.02
CA MET A 162 20.90 -3.79 -10.57
C MET A 162 19.52 -3.79 -9.91
N ALA A 163 18.44 -4.11 -10.64
CA ALA A 163 17.07 -4.24 -10.13
C ALA A 163 16.90 -5.51 -9.24
N MET A 164 17.64 -5.56 -8.13
CA MET A 164 17.76 -6.72 -7.25
C MET A 164 16.57 -6.85 -6.30
N ALA A 165 16.28 -8.09 -5.90
CA ALA A 165 15.13 -8.40 -5.06
C ALA A 165 15.28 -7.92 -3.61
N SER A 166 16.51 -7.79 -3.11
CA SER A 166 16.83 -7.34 -1.75
C SER A 166 18.12 -6.53 -1.71
N ILE A 167 18.39 -5.84 -0.61
CA ILE A 167 19.68 -5.17 -0.38
C ILE A 167 20.85 -6.15 -0.30
N LYS A 168 20.61 -7.39 0.16
CA LYS A 168 21.64 -8.42 0.23
C LYS A 168 22.06 -8.86 -1.16
N ASP A 169 21.09 -9.10 -2.04
CA ASP A 169 21.34 -9.42 -3.45
C ASP A 169 21.99 -8.24 -4.18
N PHE A 170 21.54 -7.02 -3.89
CA PHE A 170 22.16 -5.80 -4.40
C PHE A 170 23.62 -5.68 -4.00
N ALA A 171 23.94 -5.82 -2.71
CA ALA A 171 25.30 -5.71 -2.21
C ALA A 171 26.22 -6.81 -2.80
N ALA A 172 25.72 -8.04 -2.89
CA ALA A 172 26.42 -9.14 -3.54
C ALA A 172 26.72 -8.86 -5.01
N ALA A 173 25.72 -8.42 -5.78
CA ALA A 173 25.90 -8.09 -7.19
C ALA A 173 26.82 -6.88 -7.40
N TYR A 174 26.69 -5.84 -6.56
CA TYR A 174 27.47 -4.61 -6.65
C TYR A 174 28.96 -4.84 -6.37
N LEU A 175 29.28 -5.75 -5.45
CA LEU A 175 30.65 -6.09 -5.05
C LEU A 175 31.22 -7.29 -5.83
N ALA A 176 30.43 -7.90 -6.72
CA ALA A 176 30.89 -9.03 -7.51
C ALA A 176 32.06 -8.62 -8.43
N PRO A 177 33.16 -9.40 -8.47
CA PRO A 177 34.20 -9.22 -9.48
C PRO A 177 33.63 -9.29 -10.89
N GLU A 178 34.16 -8.50 -11.83
CA GLU A 178 33.69 -8.48 -13.23
C GLU A 178 33.74 -9.86 -13.92
N ASP A 179 34.61 -10.76 -13.45
CA ASP A 179 34.80 -12.11 -13.99
C ASP A 179 34.12 -13.22 -13.17
N ALA A 180 33.34 -12.88 -12.14
CA ALA A 180 32.62 -13.86 -11.33
C ALA A 180 31.46 -14.49 -12.12
N GLU A 181 31.35 -15.83 -12.06
CA GLU A 181 30.23 -16.56 -12.66
C GLU A 181 28.92 -16.31 -11.89
N GLU A 182 29.00 -16.14 -10.58
CA GLU A 182 27.88 -15.82 -9.69
C GLU A 182 28.34 -14.85 -8.59
N PRO A 183 27.47 -13.95 -8.08
CA PRO A 183 27.77 -13.10 -6.94
C PRO A 183 28.12 -13.90 -5.67
N PRO A 184 28.99 -13.39 -4.78
CA PRO A 184 29.24 -14.03 -3.49
C PRO A 184 27.97 -14.04 -2.62
N ALA A 185 27.86 -15.02 -1.71
CA ALA A 185 26.82 -14.96 -0.68
C ALA A 185 27.06 -13.72 0.20
N PHE A 186 25.99 -13.02 0.57
CA PHE A 186 26.07 -11.79 1.36
C PHE A 186 26.86 -11.97 2.66
N GLU A 187 26.66 -13.11 3.34
CA GLU A 187 27.33 -13.45 4.60
C GLU A 187 28.84 -13.71 4.45
N ASP A 188 29.32 -13.95 3.23
CA ASP A 188 30.74 -14.19 2.94
C ASP A 188 31.49 -12.92 2.51
N ILE A 189 30.79 -11.78 2.36
CA ILE A 189 31.38 -10.49 1.99
C ILE A 189 32.04 -9.84 3.21
N ALA A 190 33.24 -9.28 3.02
CA ALA A 190 33.95 -8.60 4.10
C ALA A 190 33.20 -7.34 4.55
N GLU A 191 33.14 -7.09 5.87
CA GLU A 191 32.46 -5.91 6.44
C GLU A 191 32.97 -4.60 5.84
N GLU A 192 34.28 -4.50 5.56
CA GLU A 192 34.90 -3.32 4.93
C GLU A 192 34.45 -3.08 3.49
N ASP A 193 34.03 -4.12 2.77
CA ASP A 193 33.46 -3.99 1.44
C ASP A 193 31.97 -3.61 1.51
N LEU A 194 31.23 -4.14 2.49
CA LEU A 194 29.83 -3.75 2.74
C LEU A 194 29.69 -2.27 3.13
N VAL A 195 30.68 -1.69 3.80
CA VAL A 195 30.72 -0.23 4.06
C VAL A 195 30.64 0.56 2.76
N LYS A 196 31.35 0.13 1.70
CA LYS A 196 31.38 0.83 0.39
C LYS A 196 30.02 0.87 -0.29
N VAL A 197 29.17 -0.14 -0.07
CA VAL A 197 27.79 -0.17 -0.58
C VAL A 197 26.99 0.99 0.00
N CYS A 198 27.04 1.16 1.32
CA CYS A 198 26.36 2.26 2.00
C CYS A 198 26.95 3.62 1.63
N GLU A 199 28.29 3.75 1.57
CA GLU A 199 28.94 5.00 1.18
C GLU A 199 28.56 5.44 -0.24
N ASP A 200 28.45 4.48 -1.18
CA ASP A 200 28.00 4.81 -2.54
C ASP A 200 26.53 5.26 -2.54
N ILE A 201 25.63 4.56 -1.85
CA ILE A 201 24.21 4.96 -1.71
C ILE A 201 24.11 6.38 -1.12
N GLN A 202 24.85 6.69 -0.05
CA GLN A 202 24.90 8.03 0.54
C GLN A 202 25.42 9.07 -0.45
N SER A 203 26.38 8.72 -1.32
CA SER A 203 26.91 9.63 -2.34
C SER A 203 25.89 10.02 -3.43
N LYS A 204 24.86 9.18 -3.64
CA LYS A 204 23.75 9.43 -4.57
C LYS A 204 22.65 10.30 -3.99
N ILE A 205 22.53 10.37 -2.66
CA ILE A 205 21.44 11.06 -1.97
C ILE A 205 22.05 12.02 -0.96
N VAL A 206 22.31 13.26 -1.38
CA VAL A 206 23.14 14.21 -0.63
C VAL A 206 22.29 15.33 -0.08
N ALA A 207 22.31 15.50 1.24
CA ALA A 207 21.75 16.66 1.92
C ALA A 207 22.78 17.79 2.07
N ASP A 208 22.30 19.01 2.00
CA ASP A 208 22.98 20.24 2.42
C ASP A 208 22.03 20.99 3.35
N ASP A 209 22.16 20.76 4.67
CA ASP A 209 21.31 21.38 5.69
C ASP A 209 21.51 22.90 5.75
N ALA A 210 22.71 23.39 5.44
CA ALA A 210 22.98 24.83 5.42
C ALA A 210 22.25 25.53 4.26
N ALA A 211 22.11 24.84 3.13
CA ALA A 211 21.31 25.31 2.00
C ALA A 211 19.82 24.92 2.10
N GLY A 212 19.45 24.00 2.99
CA GLY A 212 18.10 23.44 3.08
C GLY A 212 17.72 22.62 1.84
N THR A 213 18.66 21.87 1.25
CA THR A 213 18.41 21.13 0.00
C THR A 213 18.83 19.67 0.06
N VAL A 214 18.14 18.82 -0.71
CA VAL A 214 18.56 17.44 -0.97
C VAL A 214 18.70 17.20 -2.46
N THR A 215 19.79 16.56 -2.87
CA THR A 215 20.07 16.19 -4.26
C THR A 215 20.12 14.68 -4.43
N TYR A 216 19.30 14.17 -5.35
CA TYR A 216 19.29 12.79 -5.81
C TYR A 216 20.03 12.67 -7.14
N LYS A 217 20.97 11.73 -7.25
CA LYS A 217 21.81 11.50 -8.43
C LYS A 217 21.57 10.10 -8.98
N PHE A 218 21.12 10.04 -10.22
CA PHE A 218 20.69 8.82 -10.89
C PHE A 218 21.66 8.40 -11.98
N MET A 219 21.70 7.09 -12.28
CA MET A 219 22.44 6.56 -13.43
C MET A 219 21.81 7.00 -14.77
N GLN A 220 20.49 7.15 -14.79
CA GLN A 220 19.67 7.42 -15.96
C GLN A 220 18.64 8.53 -15.66
N PRO A 221 18.06 9.17 -16.69
CA PRO A 221 16.99 10.14 -16.45
C PRO A 221 15.77 9.48 -15.80
N VAL A 222 15.25 10.09 -14.72
CA VAL A 222 14.10 9.57 -13.96
C VAL A 222 12.92 10.56 -14.05
N PRO A 223 12.12 10.54 -15.13
CA PRO A 223 11.02 11.49 -15.30
C PRO A 223 9.86 11.26 -14.33
N TRP A 224 9.80 10.11 -13.66
CA TRP A 224 8.80 9.78 -12.63
C TRP A 224 9.26 10.10 -11.20
N MET A 225 10.33 10.89 -11.02
CA MET A 225 10.88 11.22 -9.70
C MET A 225 9.85 11.91 -8.78
N LEU A 226 8.99 12.77 -9.33
CA LEU A 226 7.94 13.41 -8.56
C LEU A 226 6.90 12.41 -8.04
N ALA A 227 6.62 11.33 -8.79
CA ALA A 227 5.76 10.25 -8.30
C ALA A 227 6.42 9.51 -7.12
N LEU A 228 7.70 9.15 -7.24
CA LEU A 228 8.45 8.44 -6.18
C LEU A 228 8.54 9.23 -4.87
N THR A 229 8.56 10.56 -4.97
CA THR A 229 8.66 11.47 -3.81
C THR A 229 7.33 12.05 -3.37
N SER A 230 6.22 11.67 -4.01
CA SER A 230 4.91 12.21 -3.69
C SER A 230 4.36 11.64 -2.39
N GLN A 231 4.57 10.34 -2.11
CA GLN A 231 4.08 9.62 -0.93
C GLN A 231 4.87 8.30 -0.73
N GLN A 232 4.20 7.15 -0.59
CA GLN A 232 4.78 5.79 -0.54
C GLN A 232 5.98 5.65 -1.48
N PHE A 233 6.97 4.83 -1.07
CA PHE A 233 8.35 4.81 -1.60
C PHE A 233 9.26 5.85 -0.92
N LEU A 234 9.66 6.92 -1.61
CA LEU A 234 10.65 7.89 -1.11
C LEU A 234 10.03 9.09 -0.36
N GLY A 235 8.71 9.14 -0.22
CA GLY A 235 7.98 10.25 0.40
C GLY A 235 7.45 9.97 1.81
N GLY A 236 7.78 8.85 2.45
CA GLY A 236 7.51 8.65 3.87
C GLY A 236 8.62 9.24 4.75
N ILE A 237 8.76 10.58 4.81
CA ILE A 237 9.92 11.23 5.46
C ILE A 237 9.94 10.99 6.98
N LEU A 238 11.10 10.57 7.47
CA LEU A 238 11.39 10.17 8.86
C LEU A 238 12.38 11.12 9.53
N ASP A 239 12.22 11.29 10.83
CA ASP A 239 13.13 12.03 11.73
C ASP A 239 14.37 11.17 12.05
N LYS A 240 15.53 11.53 11.49
CA LYS A 240 16.76 10.74 11.63
C LYS A 240 17.17 10.56 13.09
N GLU A 241 17.17 11.64 13.86
CA GLU A 241 17.59 11.63 15.26
C GLU A 241 16.69 10.72 16.08
N TRP A 242 15.36 10.86 15.94
CA TRP A 242 14.41 10.01 16.66
C TRP A 242 14.55 8.54 16.29
N MET A 243 14.75 8.23 15.01
CA MET A 243 14.94 6.86 14.54
C MET A 243 16.19 6.24 15.17
N ALA A 244 17.32 6.96 15.18
CA ALA A 244 18.57 6.52 15.79
C ALA A 244 18.44 6.36 17.32
N GLU A 245 17.80 7.32 18.00
CA GLU A 245 17.56 7.27 19.45
C GLU A 245 16.68 6.08 19.87
N ASN A 246 15.80 5.62 18.98
CA ASN A 246 14.93 4.45 19.18
C ASN A 246 15.56 3.13 18.69
N GLY A 247 16.84 3.13 18.31
CA GLY A 247 17.61 1.93 18.01
C GLY A 247 17.61 1.48 16.55
N ASP A 248 17.07 2.30 15.64
CA ASP A 248 17.25 2.08 14.20
C ASP A 248 18.66 2.53 13.75
N TRP A 249 18.94 2.35 12.46
CA TRP A 249 20.17 2.79 11.82
C TRP A 249 20.39 4.29 12.02
N ASP A 250 21.61 4.67 12.41
CA ASP A 250 22.00 6.03 12.77
C ASP A 250 22.64 6.82 11.60
N GLY A 251 22.77 6.19 10.44
CA GLY A 251 23.47 6.74 9.28
C GLY A 251 24.92 6.28 9.17
N ASP A 252 25.45 5.48 10.10
CA ASP A 252 26.81 4.96 10.03
C ASP A 252 26.89 3.76 9.08
N CYS A 253 27.69 3.87 8.02
CA CYS A 253 27.92 2.78 7.08
C CYS A 253 28.64 1.58 7.69
N ALA A 254 29.25 1.69 8.87
CA ALA A 254 29.79 0.53 9.58
C ALA A 254 28.70 -0.36 10.22
N THR A 255 27.46 0.12 10.34
CA THR A 255 26.41 -0.57 11.13
C THR A 255 25.19 -1.00 10.32
N TRP A 256 25.07 -0.57 9.05
CA TRP A 256 23.84 -0.75 8.26
C TRP A 256 23.43 -2.23 8.07
N THR A 257 24.40 -3.15 8.02
CA THR A 257 24.16 -4.59 7.76
C THR A 257 23.28 -5.26 8.81
N LYS A 258 23.18 -4.67 10.02
CA LYS A 258 22.27 -5.12 11.09
C LYS A 258 20.80 -4.93 10.74
N TYR A 259 20.51 -4.02 9.81
CA TYR A 259 19.18 -3.60 9.40
C TYR A 259 18.81 -4.09 7.99
N ALA A 260 19.70 -4.87 7.36
CA ALA A 260 19.52 -5.38 6.01
C ALA A 260 18.40 -6.44 5.95
N ASP A 261 17.43 -6.23 5.06
CA ASP A 261 16.32 -7.17 4.79
C ASP A 261 15.55 -7.58 6.07
N PRO A 262 14.94 -6.61 6.79
CA PRO A 262 14.26 -6.89 8.05
C PRO A 262 12.86 -7.48 7.82
N SER A 263 12.42 -8.36 8.73
CA SER A 263 10.99 -8.66 8.86
C SER A 263 10.23 -7.47 9.44
N ALA A 264 8.93 -7.38 9.15
CA ALA A 264 8.08 -6.26 9.57
C ALA A 264 8.19 -6.00 11.07
N GLU A 265 8.09 -7.05 11.89
CA GLU A 265 8.13 -6.96 13.36
C GLU A 265 9.48 -6.51 13.94
N ASN A 266 10.55 -6.54 13.13
CA ASN A 266 11.87 -6.08 13.56
C ASN A 266 12.12 -4.60 13.21
N THR A 267 11.24 -3.98 12.42
CA THR A 267 11.29 -2.54 12.19
C THR A 267 10.79 -1.78 13.41
N ILE A 268 11.41 -0.66 13.76
CA ILE A 268 10.96 0.13 14.93
C ILE A 268 9.60 0.81 14.69
N LEU A 269 9.23 0.97 13.43
CA LEU A 269 7.96 1.53 12.97
C LEU A 269 6.90 0.45 12.73
N PHE A 270 7.12 -0.81 13.17
CA PHE A 270 6.14 -1.89 13.03
C PHE A 270 4.72 -1.44 13.41
N ASN A 271 4.55 -0.88 14.61
CA ASN A 271 3.27 -0.34 15.08
C ASN A 271 3.42 1.04 15.73
N LYS A 272 4.40 1.81 15.25
CA LYS A 272 4.71 3.17 15.69
C LYS A 272 4.83 4.08 14.47
N ALA A 273 4.69 5.38 14.68
CA ALA A 273 4.89 6.35 13.62
C ALA A 273 5.46 7.65 14.18
N ASN A 274 6.37 8.26 13.43
CA ASN A 274 6.85 9.62 13.69
C ASN A 274 6.99 10.36 12.35
N GLY A 275 5.86 10.84 11.83
CA GLY A 275 5.79 11.54 10.56
C GLY A 275 5.52 13.04 10.73
N THR A 276 5.07 13.68 9.67
CA THR A 276 4.76 15.13 9.61
C THR A 276 3.31 15.41 9.22
N GLY A 277 2.53 14.36 8.95
CA GLY A 277 1.19 14.42 8.37
C GLY A 277 0.12 15.03 9.28
N PRO A 278 -1.10 15.20 8.73
CA PRO A 278 -2.22 15.84 9.41
C PRO A 278 -2.79 15.03 10.59
N TYR A 279 -2.43 13.76 10.72
CA TYR A 279 -2.78 12.94 11.87
C TYR A 279 -1.54 12.30 12.50
N LYS A 280 -1.57 12.10 13.81
CA LYS A 280 -0.61 11.30 14.57
C LYS A 280 -1.23 9.94 14.89
N LEU A 281 -0.39 8.91 14.99
CA LEU A 281 -0.83 7.62 15.51
C LEU A 281 -1.11 7.78 17.02
N ASP A 282 -2.35 7.50 17.44
CA ASP A 282 -2.68 7.38 18.87
C ASP A 282 -2.26 6.00 19.37
N HIS A 283 -2.74 4.95 18.69
CA HIS A 283 -2.26 3.58 18.87
C HIS A 283 -2.66 2.67 17.71
N TRP A 284 -2.00 1.52 17.63
CA TRP A 284 -2.44 0.37 16.84
C TRP A 284 -2.40 -0.89 17.72
N THR A 285 -3.56 -1.53 17.86
CA THR A 285 -3.70 -2.86 18.46
C THR A 285 -4.00 -3.87 17.33
N PRO A 286 -3.01 -4.68 16.91
CA PRO A 286 -3.19 -5.65 15.83
C PRO A 286 -4.39 -6.58 16.05
N GLY A 287 -5.17 -6.77 14.99
CA GLY A 287 -6.41 -7.55 15.00
C GLY A 287 -7.61 -6.84 15.64
N GLU A 288 -7.45 -5.63 16.17
CA GLU A 288 -8.53 -4.88 16.83
C GLU A 288 -8.82 -3.53 16.14
N GLU A 289 -7.90 -2.57 16.26
CA GLU A 289 -8.10 -1.22 15.69
C GLU A 289 -6.80 -0.42 15.54
N ILE A 290 -6.83 0.53 14.60
CA ILE A 290 -5.89 1.64 14.48
C ILE A 290 -6.63 2.93 14.78
N VAL A 291 -6.06 3.76 15.63
CA VAL A 291 -6.63 5.06 16.00
C VAL A 291 -5.63 6.16 15.68
N LEU A 292 -6.09 7.16 14.94
CA LEU A 292 -5.34 8.37 14.64
C LEU A 292 -5.99 9.57 15.30
N ALA A 293 -5.17 10.50 15.79
CA ALA A 293 -5.59 11.78 16.35
C ALA A 293 -5.10 12.93 15.47
N ALA A 294 -5.89 13.99 15.33
CA ALA A 294 -5.47 15.16 14.56
C ALA A 294 -4.15 15.74 15.09
N ASN A 295 -3.24 16.10 14.18
CA ASN A 295 -2.01 16.78 14.51
C ASN A 295 -2.30 18.26 14.78
N GLU A 296 -2.40 18.65 16.05
CA GLU A 296 -2.69 20.04 16.44
C GLU A 296 -1.57 21.03 16.08
N ASP A 297 -0.36 20.53 15.77
CA ASP A 297 0.79 21.31 15.30
C ASP A 297 1.01 21.18 13.78
N TYR A 298 -0.03 20.78 13.02
CA TYR A 298 0.11 20.56 11.58
C TYR A 298 0.55 21.82 10.84
N TRP A 299 1.62 21.70 10.05
CA TRP A 299 2.37 22.82 9.50
C TRP A 299 1.67 23.52 8.33
N ARG A 300 0.82 22.82 7.59
CA ARG A 300 0.27 23.32 6.33
C ARG A 300 -0.92 24.23 6.59
N THR A 301 -0.71 25.54 6.58
CA THR A 301 -1.79 26.52 6.80
C THR A 301 -2.54 26.91 5.54
N GLU A 302 -1.95 26.69 4.36
CA GLU A 302 -2.55 27.01 3.07
C GLU A 302 -2.96 25.74 2.31
N PRO A 303 -4.09 25.76 1.60
CA PRO A 303 -4.59 24.56 0.93
C PRO A 303 -3.72 24.20 -0.28
N MET A 304 -3.57 22.90 -0.50
CA MET A 304 -2.77 22.34 -1.61
C MET A 304 -3.34 22.67 -3.00
N TRP A 305 -4.65 22.91 -3.07
CA TRP A 305 -5.39 23.35 -4.25
C TRP A 305 -6.61 24.16 -3.79
N ASP A 306 -7.27 24.87 -4.70
CA ASP A 306 -8.46 25.65 -4.36
C ASP A 306 -9.56 24.78 -3.72
N GLY A 307 -9.98 25.14 -2.51
CA GLY A 307 -10.92 24.35 -1.69
C GLY A 307 -10.34 23.09 -1.04
N GLY A 308 -9.04 22.82 -1.16
CA GLY A 308 -8.38 21.70 -0.48
C GLY A 308 -8.29 21.87 1.04
N PRO A 309 -8.03 20.79 1.80
CA PRO A 309 -7.83 20.88 3.24
C PRO A 309 -6.54 21.64 3.58
N SER A 310 -6.58 22.36 4.70
CA SER A 310 -5.44 23.02 5.32
C SER A 310 -5.71 23.26 6.80
N GLY A 311 -4.65 23.49 7.56
CA GLY A 311 -4.69 23.58 9.00
C GLY A 311 -5.00 22.25 9.67
N VAL A 312 -5.21 22.31 10.97
CA VAL A 312 -5.54 21.13 11.78
C VAL A 312 -6.80 20.46 11.22
N ALA A 313 -6.76 19.13 11.10
CA ALA A 313 -7.89 18.35 10.64
C ALA A 313 -9.16 18.68 11.46
N SER A 314 -10.27 18.91 10.75
CA SER A 314 -11.57 19.17 11.36
C SER A 314 -12.15 17.90 12.00
N ILE A 315 -11.86 16.74 11.42
CA ILE A 315 -12.12 15.43 12.03
C ILE A 315 -11.00 15.17 13.03
N LYS A 316 -11.33 15.09 14.31
CA LYS A 316 -10.33 15.02 15.39
C LYS A 316 -9.81 13.62 15.62
N ARG A 317 -10.58 12.61 15.24
CA ARG A 317 -10.23 11.21 15.46
C ARG A 317 -10.62 10.33 14.28
N VAL A 318 -9.73 9.44 13.88
CA VAL A 318 -9.98 8.41 12.86
C VAL A 318 -9.85 7.05 13.52
N VAL A 319 -10.81 6.17 13.28
CA VAL A 319 -10.77 4.77 13.73
C VAL A 319 -10.83 3.87 12.52
N ILE A 320 -9.91 2.91 12.45
CA ILE A 320 -9.87 1.91 11.40
C ILE A 320 -9.96 0.54 12.06
N LYS A 321 -10.93 -0.28 11.65
CA LYS A 321 -11.14 -1.64 12.16
C LYS A 321 -11.15 -2.62 11.02
N ASN A 322 -10.53 -3.78 11.20
CA ASN A 322 -10.70 -4.91 10.29
C ASN A 322 -11.73 -5.90 10.87
N VAL A 323 -12.85 -6.05 10.18
CA VAL A 323 -13.92 -6.99 10.53
C VAL A 323 -14.19 -7.84 9.30
N ASP A 324 -13.85 -9.13 9.32
CA ASP A 324 -13.93 -9.99 8.14
C ASP A 324 -15.37 -10.35 7.73
N GLU A 325 -16.30 -10.40 8.69
CA GLU A 325 -17.67 -10.84 8.48
C GLU A 325 -18.56 -9.72 7.91
N TRP A 326 -19.11 -9.94 6.71
CA TRP A 326 -19.90 -8.94 5.98
C TRP A 326 -21.13 -8.44 6.75
N GLY A 327 -21.91 -9.35 7.35
CA GLY A 327 -23.12 -9.01 8.09
C GLY A 327 -22.84 -8.08 9.27
N THR A 328 -21.71 -8.27 9.95
CA THR A 328 -21.24 -7.43 11.05
C THR A 328 -20.87 -6.04 10.55
N ARG A 329 -20.09 -5.93 9.46
CA ARG A 329 -19.77 -4.63 8.84
C ARG A 329 -21.03 -3.86 8.46
N LEU A 330 -21.97 -4.52 7.77
CA LEU A 330 -23.23 -3.90 7.37
C LEU A 330 -24.06 -3.46 8.57
N SER A 331 -24.12 -4.29 9.63
CA SER A 331 -24.84 -3.96 10.86
C SER A 331 -24.23 -2.74 11.57
N MET A 332 -22.90 -2.62 11.61
CA MET A 332 -22.21 -1.46 12.18
C MET A 332 -22.57 -0.17 11.43
N LEU A 333 -22.58 -0.20 10.09
CA LEU A 333 -23.00 0.95 9.27
C LEU A 333 -24.46 1.35 9.56
N GLN A 334 -25.37 0.38 9.56
CA GLN A 334 -26.79 0.62 9.82
C GLN A 334 -27.08 1.12 11.24
N ALA A 335 -26.23 0.77 12.20
CA ALA A 335 -26.33 1.19 13.60
C ALA A 335 -25.68 2.57 13.87
N GLY A 336 -24.98 3.15 12.89
CA GLY A 336 -24.20 4.38 13.05
C GLY A 336 -22.91 4.18 13.86
N ASP A 337 -22.43 2.95 13.96
CA ASP A 337 -21.16 2.59 14.62
C ASP A 337 -19.97 2.62 13.63
N ALA A 338 -20.25 2.68 12.32
CA ALA A 338 -19.29 2.90 11.24
C ALA A 338 -19.80 3.98 10.29
N ASP A 339 -18.89 4.82 9.79
CA ASP A 339 -19.19 5.87 8.81
C ASP A 339 -18.90 5.40 7.38
N GLU A 340 -17.93 4.51 7.23
CA GLU A 340 -17.58 3.85 5.96
C GLU A 340 -17.27 2.37 6.19
N ILE A 341 -17.67 1.52 5.24
CA ILE A 341 -17.34 0.09 5.25
C ILE A 341 -16.82 -0.40 3.90
N TYR A 342 -15.89 -1.35 3.92
CA TYR A 342 -15.52 -2.09 2.72
C TYR A 342 -16.65 -3.03 2.28
N THR A 343 -17.14 -2.82 1.06
CA THR A 343 -18.22 -3.61 0.43
C THR A 343 -17.67 -4.40 -0.76
N PRO A 344 -17.42 -5.72 -0.60
CA PRO A 344 -17.05 -6.58 -1.71
C PRO A 344 -18.06 -6.54 -2.87
N PRO A 345 -17.62 -6.72 -4.13
CA PRO A 345 -18.48 -6.62 -5.32
C PRO A 345 -19.80 -7.37 -5.23
N GLN A 346 -19.78 -8.62 -4.74
CA GLN A 346 -20.94 -9.49 -4.62
C GLN A 346 -22.01 -8.98 -3.64
N TYR A 347 -21.65 -8.09 -2.70
CA TYR A 347 -22.56 -7.54 -1.70
C TYR A 347 -23.05 -6.12 -2.02
N ARG A 348 -22.60 -5.51 -3.13
CA ARG A 348 -23.00 -4.15 -3.51
C ARG A 348 -24.52 -3.99 -3.58
N GLY A 349 -25.22 -5.00 -4.12
CA GLY A 349 -26.68 -5.00 -4.22
C GLY A 349 -27.41 -4.95 -2.87
N GLU A 350 -26.75 -5.33 -1.77
CA GLU A 350 -27.30 -5.23 -0.41
C GLU A 350 -27.19 -3.81 0.17
N VAL A 351 -26.24 -3.00 -0.32
CA VAL A 351 -26.03 -1.62 0.14
C VAL A 351 -26.75 -0.60 -0.74
N GLU A 352 -26.95 -0.91 -2.03
CA GLU A 352 -27.69 -0.06 -2.97
C GLU A 352 -29.06 0.44 -2.48
N PRO A 353 -29.86 -0.33 -1.73
CA PRO A 353 -31.09 0.16 -1.12
C PRO A 353 -30.92 1.39 -0.20
N PHE A 354 -29.75 1.61 0.40
CA PHE A 354 -29.48 2.72 1.31
C PHE A 354 -28.97 4.00 0.62
N ALA A 355 -28.74 3.96 -0.70
CA ALA A 355 -28.26 5.11 -1.48
C ALA A 355 -29.29 6.25 -1.49
N LYS A 356 -28.90 7.41 -0.98
CA LYS A 356 -29.65 8.66 -1.09
C LYS A 356 -29.27 9.43 -2.35
N VAL A 357 -27.96 9.61 -2.53
CA VAL A 357 -27.37 10.40 -3.60
C VAL A 357 -26.35 9.52 -4.31
N THR A 358 -26.43 9.48 -5.63
CA THR A 358 -25.42 8.83 -6.46
C THR A 358 -24.75 9.89 -7.31
N CYS A 359 -23.43 9.98 -7.19
CA CYS A 359 -22.56 10.84 -7.96
C CYS A 359 -21.74 9.98 -8.93
N GLY A 360 -21.32 10.57 -10.04
CA GLY A 360 -20.30 10.01 -10.92
C GLY A 360 -18.91 10.22 -10.34
N ILE A 361 -17.98 10.69 -11.19
CA ILE A 361 -16.58 10.93 -10.81
C ILE A 361 -16.42 12.07 -9.79
N ASP A 362 -17.36 13.00 -9.77
CA ASP A 362 -17.35 14.16 -8.88
C ASP A 362 -18.78 14.61 -8.52
N GLU A 363 -18.85 15.60 -7.64
CA GLU A 363 -20.12 16.11 -7.11
C GLU A 363 -20.99 16.83 -8.14
N SER A 364 -20.42 17.27 -9.27
CA SER A 364 -21.18 17.97 -10.32
C SER A 364 -22.22 17.08 -11.01
N SER A 365 -22.07 15.76 -10.83
CA SER A 365 -22.93 14.74 -11.41
C SER A 365 -23.84 14.04 -10.38
N CYS A 366 -23.89 14.54 -9.14
CA CYS A 366 -24.77 13.99 -8.11
C CYS A 366 -26.24 14.15 -8.48
N ALA A 367 -26.99 13.05 -8.33
CA ALA A 367 -28.44 13.05 -8.40
C ALA A 367 -29.02 12.32 -7.19
N GLU A 368 -30.16 12.79 -6.70
CA GLU A 368 -30.95 12.05 -5.71
C GLU A 368 -31.46 10.76 -6.36
N ASP A 369 -31.20 9.63 -5.71
CA ASP A 369 -31.57 8.29 -6.14
C ASP A 369 -32.82 7.84 -5.38
N LYS A 370 -32.75 7.81 -4.03
CA LYS A 370 -33.86 7.42 -3.14
C LYS A 370 -34.01 8.41 -2.00
N ALA A 371 -35.21 8.99 -1.89
CA ALA A 371 -35.50 10.02 -0.89
C ALA A 371 -35.32 9.56 0.56
N ASP A 372 -35.49 8.25 0.82
CA ASP A 372 -35.35 7.59 2.12
C ASP A 372 -33.97 6.98 2.35
N GLY A 373 -33.05 7.04 1.38
CA GLY A 373 -31.66 6.65 1.57
C GLY A 373 -30.92 7.59 2.53
N TYR A 374 -29.74 7.16 2.96
CA TYR A 374 -28.83 7.97 3.81
C TYR A 374 -27.36 7.90 3.38
N LEU A 375 -27.00 7.06 2.40
CA LEU A 375 -25.63 6.97 1.88
C LEU A 375 -25.43 7.85 0.64
N GLN A 376 -24.24 8.41 0.49
CA GLN A 376 -23.80 9.02 -0.76
C GLN A 376 -22.81 8.09 -1.46
N PHE A 377 -23.08 7.77 -2.71
CA PHE A 377 -22.22 6.91 -3.53
C PHE A 377 -21.47 7.72 -4.57
N PHE A 378 -20.20 7.40 -4.78
CA PHE A 378 -19.42 7.81 -5.95
C PHE A 378 -19.23 6.61 -6.86
N ARG A 379 -19.56 6.75 -8.15
CA ARG A 379 -19.47 5.67 -9.14
C ARG A 379 -18.58 6.08 -10.29
N LYS A 380 -18.00 5.07 -10.96
CA LYS A 380 -17.12 5.27 -12.14
C LYS A 380 -15.88 6.10 -11.81
N LEU A 381 -15.38 6.00 -10.58
CA LEU A 381 -14.06 6.52 -10.24
C LEU A 381 -13.03 5.77 -11.11
N PRO A 382 -12.21 6.47 -11.89
CA PRO A 382 -11.20 5.82 -12.72
C PRO A 382 -10.17 5.19 -11.78
N MET A 383 -9.92 3.90 -11.96
CA MET A 383 -8.87 3.18 -11.26
C MET A 383 -7.84 2.70 -12.29
N PRO A 384 -6.63 3.29 -12.34
CA PRO A 384 -5.56 2.81 -13.20
C PRO A 384 -4.97 1.51 -12.60
N ALA A 385 -5.73 0.43 -12.67
CA ALA A 385 -5.31 -0.88 -12.21
C ALA A 385 -5.18 -1.85 -13.38
N ILE A 386 -4.15 -2.69 -13.32
CA ILE A 386 -4.02 -3.86 -14.16
C ILE A 386 -3.87 -5.08 -13.24
N THR A 387 -4.66 -6.11 -13.48
CA THR A 387 -4.51 -7.41 -12.81
C THR A 387 -4.00 -8.41 -13.82
N PRO A 388 -2.67 -8.65 -13.90
CA PRO A 388 -2.12 -9.64 -14.80
C PRO A 388 -2.21 -11.04 -14.17
N ALA A 389 -2.75 -12.01 -14.91
CA ALA A 389 -2.57 -13.42 -14.58
C ALA A 389 -1.26 -13.92 -15.16
N GLN A 390 -0.26 -14.17 -14.31
CA GLN A 390 1.05 -14.69 -14.71
C GLN A 390 1.09 -16.22 -14.58
N LEU A 391 1.24 -16.91 -15.72
CA LEU A 391 1.31 -18.37 -15.81
C LEU A 391 2.70 -18.84 -16.25
N ASN A 392 3.75 -18.06 -16.03
CA ASN A 392 5.11 -18.35 -16.51
C ASN A 392 6.02 -19.00 -15.45
N TRP A 393 5.50 -19.26 -14.25
CA TRP A 393 6.26 -19.85 -13.15
C TRP A 393 5.91 -21.32 -12.93
N GLN A 394 6.84 -22.04 -12.28
CA GLN A 394 6.53 -23.37 -11.79
C GLN A 394 5.58 -23.25 -10.60
N ILE A 395 4.52 -24.06 -10.61
CA ILE A 395 3.60 -24.10 -9.50
C ILE A 395 4.27 -24.86 -8.36
N ASN A 396 4.33 -24.26 -7.17
CA ASN A 396 4.82 -24.96 -5.99
C ASN A 396 3.86 -26.12 -5.64
N VAL A 397 4.33 -27.35 -5.79
CA VAL A 397 3.59 -28.58 -5.47
C VAL A 397 3.98 -29.14 -4.09
N GLU A 398 5.00 -28.58 -3.44
CA GLU A 398 5.43 -29.01 -2.11
C GLU A 398 4.34 -28.75 -1.07
N GLY A 399 4.25 -29.63 -0.08
CA GLY A 399 3.25 -29.53 0.99
C GLY A 399 1.81 -29.89 0.59
N GLY A 400 1.59 -30.39 -0.63
CA GLY A 400 0.27 -30.83 -1.09
C GLY A 400 -0.65 -29.66 -1.43
N ASN A 401 -0.15 -28.74 -2.27
CA ASN A 401 -0.90 -27.58 -2.74
C ASN A 401 -2.32 -27.98 -3.20
N PRO A 402 -3.39 -27.51 -2.53
CA PRO A 402 -4.75 -27.99 -2.80
C PRO A 402 -5.27 -27.54 -4.17
N TYR A 403 -4.59 -26.59 -4.82
CA TYR A 403 -5.01 -26.03 -6.11
C TYR A 403 -4.48 -26.82 -7.33
N VAL A 404 -3.48 -27.69 -7.15
CA VAL A 404 -2.90 -28.52 -8.24
C VAL A 404 -3.35 -29.98 -8.22
N GLY A 405 -4.19 -30.35 -7.25
CA GLY A 405 -4.73 -31.71 -7.13
C GLY A 405 -3.66 -32.76 -6.89
N SER A 406 -3.61 -33.80 -7.73
CA SER A 406 -2.62 -34.89 -7.66
C SER A 406 -1.17 -34.44 -7.92
N GLY A 407 -0.96 -33.25 -8.50
CA GLY A 407 0.36 -32.81 -8.97
C GLY A 407 0.86 -33.54 -10.22
N GLU A 408 0.01 -34.34 -10.88
CA GLU A 408 0.32 -35.11 -12.07
C GLU A 408 -0.72 -34.86 -13.17
N MET A 409 -0.36 -35.09 -14.44
CA MET A 409 -1.30 -34.97 -15.56
C MET A 409 -2.20 -36.23 -15.66
N ASP A 410 -2.96 -36.52 -14.61
CA ASP A 410 -3.77 -37.74 -14.44
C ASP A 410 -5.29 -37.48 -14.50
N GLY A 411 -5.69 -36.23 -14.76
CA GLY A 411 -7.09 -35.78 -14.76
C GLY A 411 -7.61 -35.37 -13.39
N ASN A 412 -6.85 -35.59 -12.30
CA ASN A 412 -7.14 -35.11 -10.95
C ASN A 412 -6.13 -34.06 -10.47
N GLY A 413 -5.19 -33.64 -11.32
CA GLY A 413 -4.21 -32.60 -11.01
C GLY A 413 -3.47 -32.07 -12.23
N LEU A 414 -2.47 -31.22 -11.94
CA LEU A 414 -1.58 -30.62 -12.92
C LEU A 414 -0.12 -30.70 -12.43
N PRO A 415 0.85 -31.03 -13.29
CA PRO A 415 2.26 -31.01 -12.90
C PRO A 415 2.78 -29.60 -12.63
N ALA A 416 3.81 -29.49 -11.78
CA ALA A 416 4.44 -28.21 -11.41
C ALA A 416 4.86 -27.36 -12.62
N ASN A 417 5.27 -28.02 -13.71
CA ASN A 417 5.71 -27.39 -14.94
C ASN A 417 4.61 -27.26 -16.01
N PHE A 418 3.33 -27.44 -15.68
CA PHE A 418 2.24 -27.44 -16.64
C PHE A 418 2.24 -26.21 -17.55
N PHE A 419 2.49 -25.02 -16.99
CA PHE A 419 2.55 -23.80 -17.78
C PHE A 419 3.93 -23.47 -18.36
N SER A 420 4.91 -24.38 -18.30
CA SER A 420 6.21 -24.19 -18.96
C SER A 420 6.09 -24.18 -20.49
N ASP A 421 5.08 -24.86 -21.05
CA ASP A 421 4.79 -24.86 -22.49
C ASP A 421 4.07 -23.57 -22.92
N LEU A 422 4.66 -22.86 -23.88
CA LEU A 422 4.08 -21.65 -24.48
C LEU A 422 2.72 -21.91 -25.14
N HIS A 423 2.49 -23.10 -25.70
CA HIS A 423 1.22 -23.46 -26.32
C HIS A 423 0.11 -23.63 -25.29
N ILE A 424 0.41 -24.19 -24.12
CA ILE A 424 -0.54 -24.27 -23.00
C ILE A 424 -0.91 -22.86 -22.53
N ARG A 425 0.08 -21.98 -22.33
CA ARG A 425 -0.17 -20.58 -21.96
C ARG A 425 -1.04 -19.85 -22.98
N LYS A 426 -0.75 -20.03 -24.29
CA LYS A 426 -1.55 -19.44 -25.38
C LYS A 426 -2.97 -20.00 -25.42
N ALA A 427 -3.14 -21.31 -25.24
CA ALA A 427 -4.46 -21.94 -25.22
C ALA A 427 -5.30 -21.40 -24.05
N PHE A 428 -4.73 -21.33 -22.85
CA PHE A 428 -5.40 -20.78 -21.67
C PHE A 428 -5.81 -19.32 -21.89
N SER A 429 -4.89 -18.49 -22.37
CA SER A 429 -5.16 -17.09 -22.69
C SER A 429 -6.22 -16.91 -23.78
N THR A 430 -6.32 -17.82 -24.75
CA THR A 430 -7.31 -17.73 -25.85
C THR A 430 -8.69 -18.21 -25.40
N CYS A 431 -8.74 -19.22 -24.53
CA CYS A 431 -9.99 -19.80 -24.04
C CYS A 431 -10.59 -19.05 -22.85
N PHE A 432 -9.84 -18.11 -22.25
CA PHE A 432 -10.31 -17.33 -21.11
C PHE A 432 -11.42 -16.35 -21.55
N ASP A 433 -12.56 -16.40 -20.87
CA ASP A 433 -13.69 -15.52 -21.15
C ASP A 433 -13.49 -14.15 -20.48
N TYR A 434 -12.71 -13.28 -21.14
CA TYR A 434 -12.45 -11.92 -20.65
C TYR A 434 -13.73 -11.09 -20.55
N ASP A 435 -14.72 -11.34 -21.42
CA ASP A 435 -15.98 -10.59 -21.40
C ASP A 435 -16.81 -10.93 -20.15
N ALA A 436 -16.80 -12.19 -19.72
CA ALA A 436 -17.39 -12.59 -18.45
C ALA A 436 -16.64 -11.96 -17.28
N MET A 437 -15.31 -12.06 -17.24
CA MET A 437 -14.48 -11.50 -16.16
C MET A 437 -14.63 -9.97 -16.02
N VAL A 438 -14.76 -9.23 -17.13
CA VAL A 438 -14.94 -7.77 -17.10
C VAL A 438 -16.34 -7.36 -16.61
N LYS A 439 -17.33 -8.24 -16.73
CA LYS A 439 -18.72 -7.99 -16.30
C LYS A 439 -18.96 -8.39 -14.84
N ASP A 440 -18.17 -9.32 -14.31
CA ASP A 440 -18.16 -9.74 -12.91
C ASP A 440 -17.47 -8.67 -12.04
#